data_AF-A0A8J5WHT4-F1
#
_entry.id   AF-A0A8J5WHT4-F1
#
_cell.length_a   1.000
_cell.length_b   1.000
_cell.length_c   1.000
_cell.angle_alpha   90.00
_cell.angle_beta   90.00
_cell.angle_gamma   90.00
#
_symmetry.space_group_name_H-M   'P 1'
#
loop_
_entity.id
_entity.type
_entity.pdbx_description
1 polymer ?
#
loop_
_entity_poly.entity_id
_entity_poly.type
_entity_poly.pdbx_seq_one_letter_code
_entity_poly.pdbx_strand_id
1 'polypeptide(L)'
;MPRRRDTVRVVYLVVVVSTEAVLTPADAATASEAEALLAWKVSLQDGVAALSGWTRAAPVCGWPGVGCDAADCIVMLRLWA
;
A
#
# COMPACT_ATOMS: atom_id res chain seq x y z
N MET A 1 0.90 -43.22 -8.12
CA MET A 1 0.80 -42.21 -9.19
C MET A 1 -0.19 -41.13 -8.76
N PRO A 2 0.23 -40.13 -7.95
CA PRO A 2 -0.67 -39.05 -7.53
C PRO A 2 -1.08 -38.25 -8.77
N ARG A 3 -2.39 -38.11 -8.99
CA ARG A 3 -2.90 -37.50 -10.21
C ARG A 3 -2.52 -36.03 -10.20
N ARG A 4 -1.83 -35.60 -11.26
CA ARG A 4 -1.28 -34.25 -11.51
C ARG A 4 -2.23 -33.07 -11.20
N ARG A 5 -3.54 -33.33 -11.13
CA ARG A 5 -4.59 -32.36 -10.78
C ARG A 5 -4.70 -32.10 -9.27
N ASP A 6 -4.44 -33.11 -8.45
CA ASP A 6 -4.48 -33.00 -6.99
C ASP A 6 -3.28 -32.20 -6.48
N THR A 7 -2.11 -32.43 -7.09
CA THR A 7 -0.88 -31.69 -6.78
C THR A 7 -1.02 -30.20 -7.11
N VAL A 8 -1.63 -29.85 -8.24
CA VAL A 8 -1.85 -28.44 -8.64
C VAL A 8 -2.83 -27.73 -7.72
N ARG A 9 -3.89 -28.43 -7.27
CA ARG A 9 -4.88 -27.85 -6.35
C ARG A 9 -4.31 -27.62 -4.95
N VAL A 10 -3.47 -28.54 -4.46
CA VAL A 10 -2.76 -28.39 -3.18
C VAL A 10 -1.77 -27.22 -3.25
N VAL A 11 -0.98 -27.12 -4.33
CA VAL A 11 -0.05 -26.00 -4.52
C VAL A 11 -0.79 -24.67 -4.61
N TYR A 12 -1.92 -24.61 -5.34
CA TYR A 12 -2.73 -23.39 -5.42
C TYR A 12 -3.28 -22.96 -4.04
N LEU A 13 -3.74 -23.91 -3.22
CA LEU A 13 -4.22 -23.62 -1.86
C LEU A 13 -3.10 -23.14 -0.92
N VAL A 14 -1.89 -23.70 -1.06
CA VAL A 14 -0.71 -23.27 -0.27
C VAL A 14 -0.21 -21.89 -0.68
N VAL A 15 -0.27 -21.53 -1.96
CA VAL A 15 0.21 -20.23 -2.46
C VAL A 15 -0.74 -19.08 -2.10
N VAL A 16 -2.04 -19.33 -1.93
CA VAL A 16 -3.04 -18.27 -1.63
C VAL A 16 -3.03 -17.83 -0.16
N VAL A 17 -2.53 -18.63 0.78
CA VAL A 17 -2.65 -18.34 2.21
C VAL A 17 -1.29 -18.45 2.88
N SER A 18 -0.54 -17.34 2.95
CA SER A 18 0.24 -16.88 4.11
C SER A 18 1.24 -15.81 3.67
N THR A 19 0.79 -14.55 3.63
CA THR A 19 1.70 -13.41 3.81
C THR A 19 1.22 -12.67 5.05
N GLU A 20 1.80 -13.02 6.20
CA GLU A 20 1.59 -12.30 7.44
C GLU A 20 2.65 -11.21 7.53
N ALA A 21 2.25 -9.96 7.29
CA ALA A 21 3.08 -8.81 7.63
C ALA A 21 2.85 -8.48 9.10
N VAL A 22 3.81 -8.84 9.97
CA VAL A 22 3.84 -8.37 11.36
C VAL A 22 4.19 -6.88 11.32
N LEU A 23 3.23 -6.02 11.64
CA LEU A 23 3.43 -4.58 11.72
C LEU A 23 3.84 -4.20 13.15
N THR A 24 5.10 -3.85 13.34
CA THR A 24 5.57 -3.14 14.55
C THR A 24 5.44 -1.64 14.31
N PRO A 25 4.66 -0.89 15.11
CA PRO A 25 4.49 0.53 14.91
C PRO A 25 5.52 1.32 15.73
N ALA A 26 6.32 2.12 15.04
CA ALA A 26 6.74 3.47 15.39
C ALA A 26 7.93 3.85 14.48
N ASP A 27 7.84 5.00 13.83
CA ASP A 27 8.85 5.64 12.95
C ASP A 27 9.14 4.97 11.60
N ALA A 28 9.07 3.65 11.47
CA ALA A 28 9.01 2.97 10.17
C ALA A 28 7.60 3.07 9.53
N ALA A 29 6.60 3.45 10.33
CA ALA A 29 5.20 3.51 9.93
C ALA A 29 5.00 4.50 8.77
N THR A 30 5.56 5.71 8.84
CA THR A 30 5.34 6.74 7.82
C THR A 30 6.02 6.42 6.50
N ALA A 31 7.23 5.84 6.52
CA ALA A 31 7.90 5.32 5.32
C ALA A 31 7.11 4.15 4.71
N SER A 32 6.57 3.26 5.55
CA SER A 32 5.71 2.16 5.10
C SER A 32 4.37 2.65 4.54
N GLU A 33 3.80 3.71 5.12
CA GLU A 33 2.57 4.36 4.67
C GLU A 33 2.79 5.08 3.34
N ALA A 34 3.91 5.79 3.18
CA ALA A 34 4.32 6.44 1.94
C ALA A 34 4.36 5.43 0.78
N GLU A 35 5.03 4.29 1.01
CA GLU A 35 5.19 3.24 0.02
C GLU A 35 3.86 2.54 -0.27
N ALA A 36 3.03 2.30 0.75
CA ALA A 36 1.69 1.77 0.57
C ALA A 36 0.81 2.69 -0.28
N LEU A 37 0.89 4.00 -0.05
CA LEU A 37 0.18 5.02 -0.83
C LEU A 37 0.68 5.12 -2.28
N LEU A 38 1.98 4.97 -2.51
CA LEU A 38 2.54 4.94 -3.86
C LEU A 38 2.16 3.64 -4.60
N ALA A 39 2.15 2.50 -3.92
CA ALA A 39 1.68 1.24 -4.49
C ALA A 39 0.19 1.32 -4.85
N TRP A 40 -0.63 1.89 -3.95
CA TRP A 40 -2.04 2.16 -4.22
C TRP A 40 -2.23 3.13 -5.38
N LYS A 41 -1.45 4.22 -5.47
CA LYS A 41 -1.45 5.15 -6.62
C LYS A 41 -1.21 4.43 -7.95
N VAL A 42 -0.28 3.47 -8.00
CA VAL A 42 0.01 2.67 -9.22
C VAL A 42 -1.15 1.71 -9.55
N SER A 43 -1.89 1.22 -8.55
CA SER A 43 -3.05 0.36 -8.78
C SER A 43 -4.24 1.08 -9.43
N LEU A 44 -4.27 2.42 -9.34
CA LEU A 44 -5.27 3.25 -10.01
C LEU A 44 -4.86 3.40 -11.48
N GLN A 45 -5.55 2.67 -12.35
CA GLN A 45 -5.23 2.52 -13.79
C GLN A 45 -5.08 3.84 -14.55
N ASP A 46 -5.80 4.89 -14.13
CA ASP A 46 -5.60 6.26 -14.57
C ASP A 46 -5.07 7.08 -13.41
N GLY A 47 -3.87 7.64 -13.57
CA GLY A 47 -3.24 8.50 -12.59
C GLY A 47 -4.17 9.65 -12.23
N VAL A 48 -4.81 9.55 -11.07
CA VAL A 48 -5.76 10.56 -10.59
C VAL A 48 -5.00 11.88 -10.52
N ALA A 49 -5.47 12.92 -11.22
CA ALA A 49 -4.80 14.23 -11.25
C ALA A 49 -4.55 14.79 -9.83
N ALA A 50 -5.45 14.48 -8.90
CA ALA A 50 -5.31 14.79 -7.47
C ALA A 50 -4.06 14.20 -6.81
N LEU A 51 -3.51 13.10 -7.35
CA LEU A 51 -2.33 12.39 -6.85
C LEU A 51 -1.03 12.75 -7.60
N SER A 52 -1.07 13.69 -8.56
CA SER A 52 0.07 14.04 -9.41
C SER A 52 1.32 14.45 -8.60
N GLY A 53 1.15 15.11 -7.45
CA GLY A 53 2.24 15.55 -6.57
C GLY A 53 2.83 14.47 -5.65
N TRP A 54 2.25 13.26 -5.61
CA TRP A 54 2.73 12.19 -4.72
C TRP A 54 4.01 11.56 -5.27
N THR A 55 5.14 11.81 -4.62
CA THR A 55 6.47 11.30 -5.02
C THR A 55 7.37 11.08 -3.80
N ARG A 56 8.38 10.20 -3.95
CA ARG A 56 9.41 9.98 -2.91
C ARG A 56 10.32 11.20 -2.65
N ALA A 57 10.29 12.20 -3.53
CA ALA A 57 11.11 13.40 -3.39
C ALA A 57 10.53 14.41 -2.39
N ALA A 58 9.26 14.25 -2.01
CA ALA A 58 8.58 15.13 -1.06
C ALA A 58 8.10 14.33 0.16
N PRO A 59 8.12 14.92 1.37
CA PRO A 59 7.55 14.30 2.56
C PRO A 59 6.04 14.06 2.37
N VAL A 60 5.52 12.97 2.93
CA VAL A 60 4.14 12.51 2.70
C VAL A 60 3.09 13.53 3.14
N CYS A 61 3.31 14.19 4.27
CA CYS A 61 2.41 15.25 4.76
C CYS A 61 2.44 16.52 3.89
N GLY A 62 3.38 16.64 2.95
CA GLY A 62 3.41 17.69 1.94
C GLY A 62 2.70 17.31 0.64
N TRP A 63 2.21 16.08 0.51
CA TRP A 63 1.50 15.65 -0.68
C TRP A 63 0.09 16.27 -0.74
N PRO A 64 -0.38 16.65 -1.94
CA PRO A 64 -1.73 17.19 -2.10
C PRO A 64 -2.77 16.18 -1.63
N GLY A 65 -3.72 16.65 -0.81
CA GLY A 65 -4.83 15.85 -0.29
C GLY A 65 -4.48 14.92 0.87
N VAL A 66 -3.22 14.88 1.34
CA VAL A 66 -2.82 14.14 2.53
C VAL A 66 -2.93 15.05 3.76
N GLY A 67 -3.62 14.58 4.79
CA GLY A 67 -3.68 15.23 6.10
C GLY A 67 -2.94 14.38 7.13
N CYS A 68 -2.02 15.00 7.87
CA CYS A 68 -1.30 14.37 8.96
C CYS A 68 -1.70 14.96 10.32
N ASP A 69 -1.51 14.17 11.38
CA ASP A 69 -1.62 14.65 12.75
C ASP A 69 -0.30 15.30 13.24
N ALA A 70 -0.25 15.67 14.53
CA ALA A 70 0.92 16.29 15.12
C ALA A 70 2.13 15.34 15.29
N ALA A 71 1.96 14.05 15.03
CA ALA A 71 3.00 13.04 15.05
C ALA A 71 3.44 12.63 13.63
N ASP A 72 3.05 13.39 12.60
CA ASP A 72 3.30 13.10 11.18
C ASP A 72 2.68 11.78 10.69
N CYS A 73 1.68 11.25 11.40
CA CYS A 73 0.92 10.08 10.96
C CYS A 73 -0.17 10.49 9.99
N ILE A 74 -0.40 9.69 8.94
CA ILE A 74 -1.44 9.97 7.95
C ILE A 74 -2.82 9.66 8.54
N VAL A 75 -3.66 10.68 8.65
CA VAL A 75 -5.01 10.56 9.22
C VAL A 75 -6.13 10.86 8.21
N MET A 76 -5.79 11.43 7.05
CA MET A 76 -6.77 11.80 6.03
C MET A 76 -6.22 11.70 4.61
N LEU A 77 -7.06 11.22 3.68
CA LEU A 77 -6.84 11.30 2.24
C LEU A 77 -8.05 11.94 1.55
N ARG A 78 -7.81 13.00 0.76
CA ARG A 78 -8.81 13.67 -0.08
C ARG A 78 -8.39 13.60 -1.56
N LEU A 79 -9.23 12.97 -2.38
CA LEU A 79 -8.97 12.72 -3.80
C LEU A 79 -9.79 13.61 -4.74
N TRP A 80 -10.69 14.41 -4.18
CA TRP A 80 -11.62 15.28 -4.89
C TRP A 80 -11.76 16.58 -4.11
N ALA A 81 -12.12 17.65 -4.83
CA ALA A 81 -12.47 18.95 -4.29
C ALA A 81 -13.98 19.17 -4.42
#